data_AF-A0A6N3QJY5-F1
#
_entry.id   AF-A0A6N3QJY5-F1
#
_cell.length_a   1.000
_cell.length_b   1.000
_cell.length_c   1.000
_cell.angle_alpha   90.00
_cell.angle_beta   90.00
_cell.angle_gamma   90.00
#
_symmetry.space_group_name_H-M   'P 1'
#
loop_
_entity.id
_entity.type
_entity.pdbx_description
1 polymer ?
#
loop_
_entity_poly.entity_id
_entity_poly.type
_entity_poly.pdbx_seq_one_letter_code
_entity_poly.pdbx_strand_id
1 'polypeptide(L)'
;MFVPFLIMLREGLEAALIVSLIASYLKRTQRGRWIGVMWIGVLLAAALCLGLGIFINETTGEFPQKEQELFEGIVAVIAVVILTWMVFWMRKVSRNVSATGTGSR
;
A
#
# COMPACT_ATOMS: atom_id res chain seq x y z
N MET A 1 4.53 -17.17 11.11
CA MET A 1 5.60 -16.17 10.80
C MET A 1 5.70 -15.83 9.32
N PHE A 2 5.32 -16.73 8.40
CA PHE A 2 5.43 -16.48 6.95
C PHE A 2 4.35 -15.53 6.38
N VAL A 3 3.15 -15.52 6.95
CA VAL A 3 2.02 -14.68 6.47
C VAL A 3 2.32 -13.17 6.56
N PRO A 4 2.79 -12.62 7.70
CA PRO A 4 3.14 -11.20 7.79
C PRO A 4 4.28 -10.80 6.83
N PHE A 5 5.24 -11.70 6.61
CA PHE A 5 6.33 -11.50 5.67
C PHE A 5 5.82 -11.38 4.22
N LEU A 6 4.96 -12.28 3.77
CA LEU A 6 4.37 -12.22 2.42
C LEU A 6 3.53 -10.96 2.20
N ILE A 7 2.78 -10.53 3.21
CA ILE A 7 1.99 -9.30 3.16
C ILE A 7 2.92 -8.10 3.00
N MET A 8 3.93 -7.96 3.87
CA MET A 8 4.86 -6.84 3.80
C MET A 8 5.65 -6.82 2.47
N LEU A 9 6.04 -7.99 1.96
CA LEU A 9 6.69 -8.12 0.65
C LEU A 9 5.78 -7.62 -0.48
N ARG A 10 4.49 -7.96 -0.46
CA ARG A 10 3.51 -7.50 -1.44
C ARG A 10 3.34 -5.98 -1.39
N GLU A 11 3.06 -5.44 -0.21
CA GLU A 11 2.84 -4.00 -0.04
C GLU A 11 4.10 -3.20 -0.44
N GLY A 12 5.28 -3.72 -0.10
CA GLY A 12 6.55 -3.13 -0.53
C GLY A 12 6.77 -3.17 -2.05
N LEU A 13 6.40 -4.28 -2.70
CA LEU A 13 6.50 -4.42 -4.15
C LEU A 13 5.48 -3.54 -4.88
N GLU A 14 4.24 -3.43 -4.40
CA GLU A 14 3.23 -2.50 -4.92
C GLU A 14 3.72 -1.05 -4.81
N ALA A 15 4.29 -0.66 -3.67
CA ALA A 15 4.88 0.68 -3.49
C ALA A 15 6.04 0.93 -4.47
N ALA A 16 6.96 -0.03 -4.64
CA ALA A 16 8.07 0.09 -5.57
C ALA A 16 7.60 0.22 -7.04
N LEU A 17 6.56 -0.51 -7.42
CA LEU A 17 5.93 -0.41 -8.74
C LEU A 17 5.32 0.98 -8.96
N ILE A 18 4.59 1.54 -7.99
CA ILE A 18 4.01 2.88 -8.09
C ILE A 18 5.11 3.94 -8.23
N VAL A 19 6.15 3.88 -7.41
CA VAL A 19 7.26 4.85 -7.46
C VAL A 19 7.99 4.78 -8.80
N SER A 20 8.29 3.59 -9.30
CA SER A 20 8.97 3.41 -10.59
C SER A 20 8.10 3.85 -11.78
N LEU A 21 6.77 3.65 -11.71
CA LEU A 21 5.82 4.15 -12.69
C LEU A 21 5.83 5.68 -12.73
N ILE A 22 5.74 6.33 -11.57
CA ILE A 22 5.76 7.79 -11.46
C ILE A 22 7.11 8.34 -11.96
N ALA A 23 8.23 7.73 -11.55
CA ALA A 23 9.57 8.11 -12.00
C ALA A 23 9.72 7.99 -13.53
N SER A 24 9.24 6.88 -14.11
CA SER A 24 9.24 6.68 -15.57
C SER A 24 8.35 7.70 -16.29
N TYR A 25 7.17 8.00 -15.74
CA TYR A 25 6.27 8.99 -16.31
C TYR A 25 6.91 10.38 -16.35
N LEU A 26 7.48 10.83 -15.23
CA LEU A 26 8.16 12.12 -15.12
C LEU A 26 9.36 12.23 -16.06
N LYS A 27 10.12 11.14 -16.21
CA LYS A 27 11.24 11.06 -17.15
C LYS A 27 10.76 11.19 -18.60
N ARG A 28 9.62 10.57 -18.93
CA ARG A 28 9.01 10.63 -20.27
C ARG A 28 8.48 12.02 -20.62
N THR A 29 8.01 12.79 -19.63
CA THR A 29 7.53 14.17 -19.84
C THR A 29 8.66 15.21 -19.90
N GLN A 30 9.95 14.80 -19.89
CA GLN A 30 11.11 15.72 -19.90
C GLN A 30 11.10 16.75 -18.75
N ARG A 31 10.31 16.50 -17.69
CA ARG A 31 10.16 17.38 -16.53
C ARG A 31 11.08 16.94 -15.39
N GLY A 32 12.38 16.80 -15.68
CA GLY A 32 13.39 16.31 -14.73
C GLY A 32 13.48 17.07 -13.41
N ARG A 33 13.02 18.33 -13.37
CA ARG A 33 12.93 19.15 -12.14
C ARG A 33 11.99 18.55 -11.08
N TRP A 34 10.96 17.81 -11.48
CA TRP A 34 9.96 17.26 -10.57
C TRP A 34 10.38 15.91 -9.95
N ILE A 35 11.47 15.31 -10.44
CA ILE A 35 12.01 14.05 -9.89
C ILE A 35 12.52 14.26 -8.45
N GLY A 36 13.07 15.45 -8.15
CA GLY A 36 13.46 15.81 -6.79
C GLY A 36 12.26 15.91 -5.84
N VAL A 37 11.14 16.47 -6.32
CA VAL A 37 9.89 16.58 -5.53
C VAL A 37 9.30 15.20 -5.21
N MET A 38 9.37 14.27 -6.15
CA MET A 38 8.95 12.88 -5.92
C MET A 38 9.78 12.22 -4.79
N TRP A 39 11.11 12.36 -4.82
CA TRP A 39 11.99 11.82 -3.77
C TRP A 39 11.72 12.44 -2.40
N ILE A 40 11.44 13.74 -2.34
CA ILE A 40 11.01 14.41 -1.10
C ILE A 40 9.71 13.79 -0.58
N GLY A 41 8.74 13.53 -1.45
CA GLY A 41 7.50 12.86 -1.07
C GLY A 41 7.73 11.45 -0.49
N VAL A 42 8.61 10.66 -1.10
CA VAL A 42 8.97 9.31 -0.61
C VAL A 42 9.64 9.38 0.77
N LEU A 43 10.62 10.26 0.93
CA LEU A 43 11.32 10.42 2.22
C LEU A 43 10.38 10.96 3.32
N LEU A 44 9.49 11.88 2.97
CA LEU A 44 8.50 12.42 3.91
C LEU A 44 7.50 11.35 4.36
N ALA A 45 7.03 10.50 3.43
CA ALA A 45 6.16 9.37 3.77
C ALA A 45 6.86 8.36 4.70
N ALA A 46 8.14 8.05 4.42
CA ALA A 46 8.92 7.16 5.28
C ALA A 46 9.14 7.75 6.69
N ALA A 47 9.48 9.04 6.77
CA ALA A 47 9.66 9.74 8.03
C ALA A 47 8.35 9.80 8.85
N LEU A 48 7.21 10.05 8.20
CA LEU A 48 5.90 10.03 8.85
C LEU A 48 5.55 8.64 9.39
N CYS A 49 5.79 7.57 8.62
CA CYS A 49 5.59 6.20 9.10
C CYS A 49 6.44 5.88 10.33
N LEU A 50 7.72 6.26 10.33
CA LEU A 50 8.60 6.06 11.48
C LEU A 50 8.16 6.88 12.70
N GLY A 51 7.82 8.16 12.50
CA GLY A 51 7.36 9.04 13.57
C GLY A 51 6.07 8.54 14.23
N LEU A 52 5.09 8.13 13.41
CA LEU A 52 3.85 7.52 13.91
C LEU A 52 4.11 6.20 14.63
N GLY A 53 4.99 5.36 14.08
CA GLY A 53 5.37 4.09 14.70
C GLY A 53 5.95 4.26 16.10
N ILE A 54 6.87 5.23 16.27
CA ILE A 54 7.46 5.56 17.58
C ILE A 54 6.39 6.13 18.52
N PHE A 55 5.58 7.07 18.05
CA PHE A 55 4.53 7.71 18.85
C PHE A 55 3.50 6.71 19.40
N ILE A 56 3.08 5.77 18.55
CA ILE A 56 2.15 4.71 18.95
C ILE A 56 2.84 3.75 19.92
N ASN A 57 4.12 3.40 19.70
CA ASN A 57 4.85 2.50 20.58
C ASN A 57 4.98 3.07 22.01
N GLU A 58 5.24 4.36 22.16
CA GLU A 58 5.28 5.01 23.47
C GLU A 58 3.90 5.12 24.14
N THR A 59 2.82 5.34 23.37
CA THR A 59 1.47 5.54 23.92
C THR A 59 0.74 4.23 24.24
N THR A 60 1.08 3.12 23.56
CA THR A 60 0.34 1.84 23.61
C THR A 60 0.88 0.87 24.67
N GLY A 61 1.81 1.31 25.53
CA GLY A 61 2.60 0.46 26.42
C GLY A 61 1.85 -0.41 27.45
N GLU A 62 0.56 -0.17 27.73
CA GLU A 62 -0.16 -0.88 28.82
C GLU A 62 -1.66 -1.09 28.56
N PHE A 63 -2.07 -1.73 27.45
CA PHE A 63 -3.49 -2.06 27.25
C PHE A 63 -3.92 -3.34 28.02
N PRO A 64 -5.03 -3.32 28.77
CA PRO A 64 -5.58 -4.50 29.44
C PRO A 64 -6.12 -5.53 28.44
N GLN A 65 -5.82 -6.81 28.69
CA GLN A 65 -6.07 -7.96 27.80
C GLN A 65 -7.51 -8.04 27.20
N LYS A 66 -8.52 -7.53 27.92
CA LYS A 66 -9.93 -7.53 27.51
C LYS A 66 -10.25 -6.59 26.34
N GLU A 67 -9.61 -5.43 26.27
CA GLU A 67 -9.83 -4.48 25.16
C GLU A 67 -9.12 -4.95 23.88
N GLN A 68 -8.02 -5.69 24.04
CA GLN A 68 -7.24 -6.24 22.94
C GLN A 68 -8.03 -7.33 22.18
N GLU A 69 -8.76 -8.20 22.89
CA GLU A 69 -9.59 -9.25 22.26
C GLU A 69 -10.74 -8.67 21.43
N LEU A 70 -11.45 -7.65 21.94
CA LEU A 70 -12.52 -6.97 21.21
C LEU A 70 -11.97 -6.21 19.99
N PHE A 71 -10.83 -5.54 20.16
CA PHE A 71 -10.15 -4.85 19.08
C PHE A 71 -9.71 -5.82 17.97
N GLU A 72 -9.10 -6.95 18.32
CA GLU A 72 -8.70 -7.99 17.38
C GLU A 72 -9.89 -8.54 16.59
N GLY A 73 -11.01 -8.82 17.27
CA GLY A 73 -12.23 -9.29 16.62
C GLY A 73 -12.79 -8.30 15.59
N ILE A 74 -12.82 -7.01 15.92
CA ILE A 74 -13.28 -5.95 15.01
C ILE A 74 -12.31 -5.82 13.82
N VAL A 75 -11.00 -5.82 14.08
CA VAL A 75 -9.96 -5.75 13.04
C VAL A 75 -10.07 -6.93 12.08
N ALA A 76 -10.36 -8.14 12.59
CA ALA A 76 -10.53 -9.33 11.75
C ALA A 76 -11.72 -9.20 10.80
N VAL A 77 -12.88 -8.70 11.28
CA VAL A 77 -14.06 -8.48 10.42
C VAL A 77 -13.76 -7.44 9.34
N ILE A 78 -13.11 -6.33 9.71
CA ILE A 78 -12.71 -5.28 8.77
C ILE A 78 -11.75 -5.85 7.71
N ALA A 79 -10.75 -6.64 8.13
CA ALA A 79 -9.81 -7.27 7.24
C ALA A 79 -10.52 -8.17 6.20
N VAL A 80 -11.50 -8.98 6.61
CA VAL A 80 -12.27 -9.83 5.68
C VAL A 80 -13.03 -9.01 4.65
N VAL A 81 -13.66 -7.90 5.05
CA VAL A 81 -14.40 -7.02 4.12
C VAL A 81 -13.44 -6.41 3.09
N ILE A 82 -12.30 -5.89 3.53
CA ILE A 82 -11.29 -5.28 2.65
C ILE A 82 -10.72 -6.31 1.67
N LEU A 83 -10.34 -7.49 2.16
CA LEU A 83 -9.79 -8.56 1.31
C LEU A 83 -10.81 -9.03 0.28
N THR A 84 -12.08 -9.19 0.70
CA THR A 84 -13.17 -9.56 -0.20
C THR A 84 -13.32 -8.52 -1.31
N TRP A 85 -13.35 -7.23 -0.96
CA TRP A 85 -13.41 -6.15 -1.93
C TRP A 85 -12.26 -6.18 -2.93
N MET A 86 -11.02 -6.36 -2.45
CA MET A 86 -9.81 -6.44 -3.27
C MET A 86 -9.90 -7.58 -4.31
N VAL A 87 -10.40 -8.74 -3.92
CA VAL A 87 -10.59 -9.90 -4.81
C VAL A 87 -11.60 -9.59 -5.92
N PHE A 88 -12.73 -8.96 -5.57
CA PHE A 88 -13.72 -8.53 -6.57
C PHE A 88 -13.17 -7.44 -7.50
N TRP A 89 -12.34 -6.54 -6.98
CA TRP A 89 -11.71 -5.49 -7.75
C TRP A 89 -10.72 -6.06 -8.78
N MET A 90 -9.82 -6.96 -8.39
CA MET A 90 -8.87 -7.60 -9.33
C MET A 90 -9.61 -8.39 -10.43
N ARG A 91 -10.70 -9.08 -10.08
CA ARG A 91 -11.57 -9.76 -11.07
C ARG A 91 -12.17 -8.79 -12.09
N LYS A 92 -12.52 -7.56 -11.68
CA LYS A 92 -13.06 -6.52 -12.57
C LYS A 92 -11.97 -5.89 -13.44
N VAL A 93 -10.80 -5.58 -12.87
CA VAL A 93 -9.68 -4.96 -13.59
C VAL A 93 -9.16 -5.85 -14.72
N SER A 94 -9.02 -7.16 -14.48
CA SER A 94 -8.56 -8.12 -15.49
C SER A 94 -9.44 -8.15 -16.76
N ARG A 95 -10.77 -8.00 -16.61
CA ARG A 95 -11.70 -7.97 -17.76
C ARG A 95 -11.57 -6.72 -18.64
N ASN A 96 -11.12 -5.59 -18.10
CA ASN A 96 -10.95 -4.36 -18.87
C ASN A 96 -9.63 -4.33 -19.65
N VAL A 97 -8.59 -5.03 -19.18
CA VAL A 97 -7.29 -5.08 -19.86
C VAL A 97 -7.36 -5.97 -21.12
N SER A 98 -8.12 -7.07 -21.09
CA SER A 98 -8.29 -7.96 -22.25
C SER A 98 -9.10 -7.35 -23.40
N ALA A 99 -9.97 -6.37 -23.14
CA ALA A 99 -10.78 -5.73 -24.18
C ALA A 99 -9.99 -4.79 -25.11
N THR A 100 -8.73 -4.48 -24.79
CA THR A 100 -7.88 -3.57 -25.58
C THR A 100 -6.90 -4.33 -26.50
N GLY A 101 -6.87 -5.66 -26.46
CA GLY A 101 -5.88 -6.50 -27.17
C GLY A 101 -6.27 -7.01 -28.57
N THR A 102 -7.45 -6.69 -29.10
CA THR A 102 -7.90 -7.12 -30.44
C THR A 102 -8.50 -5.95 -31.20
N GLY A 103 -7.65 -5.02 -31.65
CA GLY A 103 -8.14 -3.84 -32.34
C GLY A 103 -7.06 -2.86 -32.80
N SER A 104 -5.99 -3.34 -33.44
CA SER A 104 -5.27 -2.53 -34.42
C SER A 104 -4.60 -3.45 -35.42
N ARG A 105 -4.92 -3.16 -36.69
CA ARG A 105 -4.21 -3.59 -37.89
C ARG A 105 -2.73 -3.22 -37.82
#